data_AF-A0ABD7CHJ7-F1
#
_entry.id   AF-A0ABD7CHJ7-F1
#
_cell.length_a   1.000
_cell.length_b   1.000
_cell.length_c   1.000
_cell.angle_alpha   90.00
_cell.angle_beta   90.00
_cell.angle_gamma   90.00
#
_symmetry.space_group_name_H-M   'P 1'
#
loop_
_entity.id
_entity.type
_entity.pdbx_description
1 polymer ?
#
loop_
_entity_poly.entity_id
_entity_poly.type
_entity_poly.pdbx_seq_one_letter_code
_entity_poly.pdbx_strand_id
1 'polypeptide(L)'
;MGKNIFFIRSANGQVIEQLVDYIKNKHKNENIKLYCLIQKSSVKSFNEKYPSIKCIESEDGFFKYSVLKNNKELLHKLNDFQFDELYIPSSYGDYPDFNEVFLICSKIKNDKTILYNCYGETVEKKLNFASIWIDKNLGEVIYFFKVLFALIGISLIYLVCYPYYFVKRKLFDNI
;
A
#
# COMPACT_ATOMS: atom_id res chain seq x y z
N MET A 1 -27.83 11.10 1.68
CA MET A 1 -26.50 11.55 1.18
C MET A 1 -25.88 10.37 0.44
N GLY A 2 -25.30 10.60 -0.74
CA GLY A 2 -24.64 9.52 -1.50
C GLY A 2 -23.19 9.33 -1.03
N LYS A 3 -22.67 8.10 -1.11
CA LYS A 3 -21.28 7.78 -0.75
C LYS A 3 -20.33 8.11 -1.89
N ASN A 4 -19.19 8.71 -1.57
CA ASN A 4 -18.10 8.95 -2.51
C ASN A 4 -17.05 7.85 -2.32
N ILE A 5 -16.86 7.04 -3.36
CA ILE A 5 -15.89 5.95 -3.37
C ILE A 5 -14.79 6.29 -4.36
N PHE A 6 -13.54 6.14 -3.93
CA PHE A 6 -12.37 6.41 -4.75
C PHE A 6 -11.54 5.15 -4.93
N PHE A 7 -10.93 4.99 -6.10
CA PHE A 7 -9.88 3.99 -6.30
C PHE A 7 -8.76 4.55 -7.18
N ILE A 8 -7.56 4.00 -7.02
CA ILE A 8 -6.42 4.30 -7.89
C ILE A 8 -6.26 3.17 -8.91
N ARG A 9 -6.05 3.49 -10.20
CA ARG A 9 -5.89 2.48 -11.25
C ARG A 9 -4.48 1.86 -11.26
N SER A 10 -4.06 1.29 -10.12
CA SER A 10 -2.72 0.69 -9.94
C SER A 10 -2.60 -0.76 -10.42
N ALA A 11 -3.68 -1.37 -10.89
CA ALA A 11 -3.70 -2.76 -11.36
C ALA A 11 -4.03 -2.88 -12.85
N ASN A 12 -3.90 -4.09 -13.39
CA ASN A 12 -4.25 -4.40 -14.77
C ASN A 12 -5.77 -4.24 -15.02
N GLY A 13 -6.16 -4.18 -16.29
CA GLY A 13 -7.56 -3.97 -16.69
C GLY A 13 -8.53 -4.94 -16.01
N GLN A 14 -8.23 -6.25 -16.05
CA GLN A 14 -9.08 -7.31 -15.51
C GLN A 14 -9.40 -7.13 -14.03
N VAL A 15 -8.39 -6.84 -13.20
CA VAL A 15 -8.59 -6.61 -11.76
C VAL A 15 -9.42 -5.34 -11.52
N ILE A 16 -9.24 -4.31 -12.34
CA ILE A 16 -10.07 -3.09 -12.24
C ILE A 16 -11.53 -3.39 -12.56
N GLU A 17 -11.83 -4.24 -13.54
CA GLU A 17 -13.23 -4.61 -13.85
C GLU A 17 -13.85 -5.36 -12.68
N GLN A 18 -13.12 -6.35 -12.14
CA GLN A 18 -13.55 -7.11 -10.97
C GLN A 18 -13.79 -6.19 -9.76
N LEU A 19 -12.89 -5.23 -9.51
CA LEU A 19 -13.06 -4.24 -8.45
C LEU A 19 -14.32 -3.38 -8.66
N VAL A 20 -14.54 -2.88 -9.88
CA VAL A 20 -15.71 -2.04 -10.18
C VAL A 20 -17.00 -2.83 -9.95
N ASP A 21 -17.05 -4.08 -10.39
CA ASP A 21 -18.21 -4.96 -10.19
C ASP A 21 -18.40 -5.27 -8.70
N TYR A 22 -17.32 -5.54 -7.97
CA TYR A 22 -17.35 -5.72 -6.52
C TYR A 22 -17.95 -4.51 -5.81
N ILE A 23 -17.48 -3.29 -6.11
CA ILE A 23 -17.97 -2.07 -5.46
C ILE A 23 -19.46 -1.86 -5.78
N LYS A 24 -19.86 -2.00 -7.05
CA LYS A 24 -21.26 -1.84 -7.47
C LYS A 24 -22.17 -2.86 -6.78
N ASN A 25 -21.73 -4.10 -6.64
CA ASN A 25 -22.51 -5.15 -5.97
C ASN A 25 -22.59 -4.92 -4.45
N LYS A 26 -21.48 -4.58 -3.81
CA LYS A 26 -21.42 -4.26 -2.36
C LYS A 26 -22.36 -3.10 -2.00
N HIS A 27 -22.50 -2.12 -2.89
CA HIS A 27 -23.29 -0.91 -2.68
C HIS A 27 -24.52 -0.82 -3.58
N LYS A 28 -25.08 -1.96 -4.01
CA LYS A 28 -26.16 -2.03 -5.02
C LYS A 28 -27.41 -1.18 -4.69
N ASN A 29 -27.71 -1.03 -3.41
CA ASN A 29 -28.88 -0.28 -2.92
C ASN A 29 -28.53 1.12 -2.41
N GLU A 30 -27.29 1.57 -2.61
CA GLU A 30 -26.80 2.87 -2.16
C GLU A 30 -26.57 3.77 -3.37
N ASN A 31 -26.81 5.08 -3.19
CA ASN A 31 -26.40 6.05 -4.19
C ASN A 31 -24.89 6.31 -4.03
N ILE A 32 -24.08 5.76 -4.94
CA ILE A 32 -22.63 5.92 -4.93
C ILE A 32 -22.14 6.80 -6.08
N LYS A 33 -21.09 7.57 -5.81
CA LYS A 33 -20.30 8.27 -6.82
C LYS A 33 -18.90 7.68 -6.83
N LEU A 34 -18.49 7.16 -7.99
CA LEU A 34 -17.18 6.54 -8.16
C LEU A 34 -16.19 7.53 -8.77
N TYR A 35 -15.01 7.59 -8.17
CA TYR A 35 -13.88 8.41 -8.59
C TYR A 35 -12.67 7.52 -8.84
N CYS A 36 -11.91 7.81 -9.88
CA CYS A 36 -10.75 7.02 -10.28
C CYS A 36 -9.55 7.91 -10.53
N LEU A 37 -8.42 7.67 -9.86
CA LEU A 37 -7.14 8.27 -10.25
C LEU A 37 -6.49 7.44 -11.36
N ILE A 38 -6.28 8.06 -12.52
CA ILE A 38 -5.86 7.39 -13.76
C ILE A 38 -4.85 8.24 -14.55
N GLN A 39 -3.95 7.59 -15.28
CA GLN A 39 -3.04 8.27 -16.21
C GLN A 39 -3.79 8.90 -17.39
N LYS A 40 -3.41 10.13 -17.77
CA LYS A 40 -4.02 10.92 -18.87
C LYS A 40 -4.24 10.10 -20.14
N SER A 41 -3.23 9.36 -20.60
CA SER A 41 -3.29 8.54 -21.82
C SER A 41 -4.39 7.48 -21.81
N SER A 42 -4.83 7.05 -20.63
CA SER A 42 -5.83 5.98 -20.48
C SER A 42 -7.25 6.49 -20.23
N VAL A 43 -7.46 7.79 -20.02
CA VAL A 43 -8.76 8.36 -19.64
C VAL A 43 -9.83 8.09 -20.70
N LYS A 44 -9.49 8.27 -21.98
CA LYS A 44 -10.44 8.13 -23.08
C LYS A 44 -11.04 6.72 -23.15
N SER A 45 -10.19 5.70 -23.25
CA SER A 45 -10.63 4.31 -23.32
C SER A 45 -11.31 3.85 -22.03
N PHE A 46 -10.89 4.38 -20.88
CA PHE A 46 -11.54 4.08 -19.61
C PHE A 46 -12.96 4.67 -19.53
N ASN A 47 -13.16 5.92 -19.96
CA ASN A 47 -14.47 6.57 -19.97
C ASN A 47 -15.44 5.93 -20.97
N GLU A 48 -14.94 5.42 -22.11
CA GLU A 48 -15.76 4.66 -23.06
C GLU A 48 -16.34 3.40 -22.40
N LYS A 49 -15.57 2.72 -21.55
CA LYS A 49 -16.01 1.52 -20.83
C LYS A 49 -16.81 1.83 -19.56
N TYR A 50 -16.46 2.90 -18.85
CA TYR A 50 -17.02 3.28 -17.56
C TYR A 50 -17.48 4.75 -17.51
N PRO A 51 -18.50 5.15 -18.30
CA PRO A 51 -18.89 6.55 -18.46
C PRO A 51 -19.43 7.22 -17.19
N SER A 52 -19.82 6.42 -16.19
CA SER A 52 -20.33 6.90 -14.90
C SER A 52 -19.26 7.14 -13.84
N ILE A 53 -18.01 6.71 -14.08
CA ILE A 53 -16.89 6.89 -13.14
C ILE A 53 -16.20 8.22 -13.45
N LYS A 54 -16.07 9.08 -12.44
CA LYS A 54 -15.38 10.36 -12.59
C LYS A 54 -13.86 10.16 -12.53
N CYS A 55 -13.20 10.31 -13.66
CA CYS A 55 -11.75 10.26 -13.74
C CYS A 55 -11.10 11.54 -13.18
N ILE A 56 -10.06 11.34 -12.36
CA ILE A 56 -9.12 12.34 -11.91
C ILE A 56 -7.79 12.02 -12.58
N GLU A 57 -7.31 12.94 -13.40
CA GLU A 57 -6.17 12.69 -14.27
C GLU A 57 -4.84 12.91 -13.54
N SER A 58 -3.93 11.96 -13.72
CA SER A 58 -2.51 12.04 -13.33
C SER A 58 -1.64 12.03 -14.58
N GLU A 59 -0.42 12.56 -14.46
CA GLU A 59 0.59 12.40 -15.51
C GLU A 59 0.84 10.92 -15.84
N ASP A 60 1.24 10.67 -17.09
CA ASP A 60 1.53 9.33 -17.57
C ASP A 60 2.75 8.69 -16.89
N GLY A 61 2.76 7.36 -16.85
CA GLY A 61 3.77 6.55 -16.18
C GLY A 61 3.29 5.96 -14.85
N PHE A 62 4.25 5.58 -14.00
CA PHE A 62 3.97 4.98 -12.70
C PHE A 62 3.46 6.04 -11.70
N PHE A 63 2.52 5.64 -10.85
CA PHE A 63 2.07 6.47 -9.73
C PHE A 63 3.18 6.63 -8.71
N LYS A 64 3.90 7.75 -8.79
CA LYS A 64 4.96 8.14 -7.85
C LYS A 64 4.48 9.27 -6.95
N TYR A 65 4.72 9.16 -5.65
CA TYR A 65 4.31 10.18 -4.69
C TYR A 65 4.96 11.54 -4.97
N SER A 66 6.20 11.55 -5.48
CA SER A 66 6.90 12.79 -5.86
C SER A 66 6.17 13.56 -6.96
N VAL A 67 5.58 12.85 -7.93
CA VAL A 67 4.81 13.46 -9.02
C VAL A 67 3.55 14.13 -8.46
N LEU A 68 2.82 13.42 -7.60
CA LEU A 68 1.64 13.99 -6.92
C LEU A 68 2.01 15.20 -6.06
N LYS A 69 3.08 15.10 -5.26
CA LYS A 69 3.55 16.18 -4.39
C LYS A 69 3.88 17.45 -5.17
N ASN A 70 4.43 17.32 -6.37
CA ASN A 70 4.79 18.45 -7.22
C ASN A 70 3.59 19.03 -7.97
N ASN A 71 2.51 18.25 -8.17
CA ASN A 71 1.29 18.69 -8.82
C ASN A 71 0.27 19.23 -7.79
N LYS A 72 0.41 20.51 -7.45
CA LYS A 72 -0.46 21.19 -6.46
C LYS A 72 -1.93 21.19 -6.85
N GLU A 73 -2.24 21.29 -8.14
CA GLU A 73 -3.63 21.33 -8.64
C GLU A 73 -4.31 19.97 -8.41
N LEU A 74 -3.65 18.87 -8.77
CA LEU A 74 -4.15 17.52 -8.56
C LEU A 74 -4.35 17.24 -7.06
N LEU A 75 -3.38 17.64 -6.24
CA LEU A 75 -3.46 17.47 -4.79
C LEU A 75 -4.60 18.29 -4.17
N HIS A 76 -4.84 19.51 -4.65
CA HIS A 76 -5.99 20.31 -4.23
C HIS A 76 -7.30 19.61 -4.63
N LYS A 77 -7.43 19.19 -5.89
CA LYS A 77 -8.60 18.44 -6.38
C LYS A 77 -8.91 17.22 -5.52
N LEU A 78 -7.90 16.44 -5.14
CA LEU A 78 -8.08 15.26 -4.28
C LEU A 78 -8.48 15.62 -2.84
N ASN A 79 -7.96 16.73 -2.30
CA ASN A 79 -8.23 17.18 -0.93
C ASN A 79 -9.59 17.88 -0.73
N ASP A 80 -10.19 18.35 -1.83
CA ASP A 80 -11.53 18.94 -1.84
C ASP A 80 -12.63 17.89 -1.64
N PHE A 81 -12.33 16.62 -1.91
CA PHE A 81 -13.24 15.51 -1.69
C PHE A 81 -12.97 14.84 -0.33
N GLN A 82 -14.04 14.49 0.37
CA GLN A 82 -14.02 13.48 1.43
C GLN A 82 -14.59 12.18 0.83
N PHE A 83 -13.81 11.11 0.91
CA PHE A 83 -14.23 9.79 0.44
C PHE A 83 -14.62 8.89 1.61
N ASP A 84 -15.71 8.14 1.47
CA ASP A 84 -16.11 7.15 2.46
C ASP A 84 -15.19 5.92 2.38
N GLU A 85 -14.86 5.50 1.17
CA GLU A 85 -14.01 4.34 0.91
C GLU A 85 -12.96 4.65 -0.17
N LEU A 86 -11.72 4.25 0.10
CA LEU A 86 -10.59 4.30 -0.82
C LEU A 86 -10.12 2.87 -1.11
N TYR A 87 -10.09 2.49 -2.39
CA TYR A 87 -9.64 1.17 -2.82
C TYR A 87 -8.26 1.23 -3.50
N ILE A 88 -7.40 0.29 -3.12
CA ILE A 88 -6.07 0.10 -3.72
C ILE A 88 -6.03 -1.30 -4.35
N PRO A 89 -6.24 -1.40 -5.67
CA PRO A 89 -6.17 -2.67 -6.38
C PRO A 89 -4.72 -3.10 -6.63
N SER A 90 -4.46 -4.42 -6.50
CA SER A 90 -3.21 -5.06 -6.88
C SER A 90 -3.43 -6.14 -7.93
N SER A 91 -2.55 -6.19 -8.93
CA SER A 91 -2.48 -7.31 -9.88
C SER A 91 -1.86 -8.58 -9.27
N TYR A 92 -1.34 -8.48 -8.05
CA TYR A 92 -0.70 -9.56 -7.30
C TYR A 92 -1.58 -9.95 -6.10
N GLY A 93 -1.35 -11.15 -5.55
CA GLY A 93 -2.04 -11.59 -4.32
C GLY A 93 -1.67 -10.74 -3.10
N ASP A 94 -0.44 -10.24 -3.13
CA ASP A 94 0.19 -9.37 -2.17
C ASP A 94 0.45 -7.96 -2.76
N TYR A 95 1.14 -7.11 -2.00
CA TYR A 95 1.38 -5.69 -2.34
C TYR A 95 2.88 -5.34 -2.36
N PRO A 96 3.73 -6.08 -3.11
CA PRO A 96 5.15 -5.77 -3.19
C PRO A 96 5.36 -4.42 -3.89
N ASP A 97 6.21 -3.57 -3.33
CA ASP A 97 6.58 -2.26 -3.89
C ASP A 97 5.43 -1.23 -4.03
N PHE A 98 4.32 -1.42 -3.32
CA PHE A 98 3.20 -0.47 -3.32
C PHE A 98 3.45 0.80 -2.48
N ASN A 99 4.67 1.00 -1.96
CA ASN A 99 4.99 2.12 -1.08
C ASN A 99 4.67 3.49 -1.69
N GLU A 100 4.87 3.68 -3.00
CA GLU A 100 4.48 4.93 -3.68
C GLU A 100 2.96 5.16 -3.69
N VAL A 101 2.20 4.10 -4.01
CA VAL A 101 0.74 4.13 -4.04
C VAL A 101 0.17 4.32 -2.64
N PHE A 102 0.74 3.66 -1.63
CA PHE A 102 0.38 3.84 -0.23
C PHE A 102 0.68 5.26 0.25
N LEU A 103 1.81 5.85 -0.12
CA LEU A 103 2.12 7.24 0.19
C LEU A 103 1.08 8.20 -0.42
N ILE A 104 0.71 8.00 -1.69
CA ILE A 104 -0.34 8.78 -2.36
C ILE A 104 -1.66 8.66 -1.60
N CYS A 105 -2.13 7.43 -1.37
CA CYS A 105 -3.43 7.19 -0.76
C CYS A 105 -3.48 7.67 0.69
N SER A 106 -2.37 7.64 1.43
CA SER A 106 -2.29 8.16 2.80
C SER A 106 -2.45 9.68 2.91
N LYS A 107 -2.38 10.43 1.80
CA LYS A 107 -2.67 11.88 1.75
C LYS A 107 -4.10 12.20 1.36
N ILE A 108 -4.84 11.25 0.81
CA ILE A 108 -6.22 11.45 0.37
C ILE A 108 -7.13 11.30 1.59
N LYS A 109 -8.03 12.28 1.81
CA LYS A 109 -8.96 12.21 2.93
C LYS A 109 -9.99 11.10 2.69
N ASN A 110 -9.99 10.11 3.58
CA ASN A 110 -10.92 9.00 3.53
C ASN A 110 -11.26 8.47 4.92
N ASP A 111 -12.41 7.82 5.05
CA ASP A 111 -12.80 7.15 6.30
C ASP A 111 -12.22 5.74 6.39
N LYS A 112 -12.17 5.03 5.25
CA LYS A 112 -11.64 3.66 5.16
C LYS A 112 -10.79 3.45 3.92
N THR A 113 -9.66 2.77 4.12
CA THR A 113 -8.81 2.29 3.01
C THR A 113 -8.88 0.77 2.94
N ILE A 114 -9.18 0.27 1.74
CA ILE A 114 -9.40 -1.14 1.45
C ILE A 114 -8.40 -1.58 0.38
N LEU A 115 -7.63 -2.60 0.69
CA LEU A 115 -6.80 -3.31 -0.26
C LEU A 115 -7.67 -4.34 -1.00
N TYR A 116 -7.61 -4.37 -2.33
CA TYR A 116 -8.27 -5.36 -3.17
C TYR A 116 -7.24 -6.10 -4.05
N ASN A 117 -7.10 -7.41 -3.94
CA ASN A 117 -6.09 -8.17 -4.68
C ASN A 117 -6.66 -8.88 -5.92
N CYS A 118 -5.80 -9.53 -6.70
CA CYS A 118 -6.23 -10.22 -7.92
C CYS A 118 -7.09 -11.48 -7.70
N TYR A 119 -7.18 -11.95 -6.45
CA TYR A 119 -8.08 -13.05 -6.05
C TYR A 119 -9.45 -12.55 -5.58
N GLY A 120 -9.67 -11.22 -5.55
CA GLY A 120 -10.89 -10.59 -5.07
C GLY A 120 -10.97 -10.50 -3.54
N GLU A 121 -9.87 -10.75 -2.84
CA GLU A 121 -9.80 -10.62 -1.39
C GLU A 121 -9.68 -9.15 -1.00
N THR A 122 -10.35 -8.79 0.11
CA THR A 122 -10.35 -7.43 0.63
C THR A 122 -9.80 -7.35 2.05
N VAL A 123 -8.89 -6.42 2.28
CA VAL A 123 -8.31 -6.18 3.61
C VAL A 123 -8.35 -4.69 3.93
N GLU A 124 -8.97 -4.33 5.05
CA GLU A 124 -8.92 -2.95 5.54
C GLU A 124 -7.51 -2.64 6.07
N LYS A 125 -6.92 -1.54 5.63
CA LYS A 125 -5.56 -1.13 6.02
C LYS A 125 -5.53 0.33 6.43
N LYS A 126 -5.10 0.60 7.66
CA LYS A 126 -4.78 1.96 8.09
C LYS A 126 -3.46 2.40 7.48
N LEU A 127 -3.49 3.48 6.70
CA LEU A 127 -2.28 4.07 6.11
C LEU A 127 -1.74 5.19 7.00
N ASN A 128 -0.51 5.04 7.48
CA ASN A 128 0.21 6.10 8.18
C ASN A 128 1.36 6.62 7.30
N PHE A 129 1.24 7.86 6.86
CA PHE A 129 2.21 8.48 5.96
C PHE A 129 3.65 8.41 6.50
N ALA A 130 3.87 8.73 7.77
CA ALA A 130 5.21 8.75 8.35
C ALA A 130 5.82 7.35 8.38
N SER A 131 5.04 6.33 8.78
CA SER A 131 5.50 4.94 8.77
C SER A 131 5.87 4.46 7.36
N ILE A 132 5.03 4.73 6.37
CA ILE A 132 5.27 4.31 4.98
C ILE A 132 6.48 5.05 4.40
N TRP A 133 6.64 6.33 4.74
CA TRP A 133 7.79 7.12 4.29
C TRP A 133 9.10 6.61 4.89
N ILE A 134 9.11 6.26 6.18
CA ILE A 134 10.28 5.66 6.84
C ILE A 134 10.59 4.31 6.20
N ASP A 135 9.60 3.44 6.01
CA ASP A 135 9.80 2.13 5.40
C ASP A 135 10.43 2.25 4.00
N LYS A 136 9.92 3.16 3.18
CA LYS A 136 10.45 3.40 1.83
C LYS A 136 11.89 3.93 1.81
N ASN A 137 12.24 4.88 2.69
CA ASN A 137 13.54 5.59 2.59
C ASN A 137 14.62 5.02 3.53
N LEU A 138 14.21 4.41 4.63
CA LEU A 138 15.08 3.92 5.69
C LEU A 138 14.90 2.42 5.95
N GLY A 139 13.98 1.74 5.27
CA GLY A 139 13.69 0.32 5.49
C GLY A 139 14.93 -0.56 5.35
N GLU A 140 15.73 -0.35 4.30
CA GLU A 140 16.99 -1.08 4.08
C GLU A 140 18.01 -0.81 5.19
N VAL A 141 18.14 0.45 5.62
CA VAL A 141 19.07 0.86 6.69
C VAL A 141 18.63 0.23 8.02
N ILE A 142 17.35 0.29 8.34
CA ILE A 142 16.77 -0.32 9.54
C ILE A 142 16.97 -1.84 9.50
N TYR A 143 16.76 -2.48 8.34
CA TYR A 143 17.00 -3.90 8.15
C TYR A 143 18.46 -4.27 8.36
N PHE A 144 19.39 -3.48 7.81
CA PHE A 144 20.83 -3.65 8.01
C PHE A 144 21.19 -3.61 9.50
N PHE A 145 20.72 -2.61 10.24
CA PHE A 145 20.98 -2.54 11.68
C PHE A 145 20.36 -3.72 12.44
N LYS A 146 19.15 -4.17 12.07
CA LYS A 146 18.53 -5.36 12.68
C LYS A 146 19.39 -6.61 12.50
N VAL A 147 19.91 -6.84 11.29
CA VAL A 147 20.80 -7.97 11.01
C VAL A 147 22.10 -7.83 11.78
N LEU A 148 22.68 -6.63 11.84
CA LEU A 148 23.90 -6.36 12.60
C LEU A 148 23.73 -6.68 14.09
N PHE A 149 22.65 -6.20 14.72
CA PHE A 149 22.36 -6.50 16.13
C PHE A 149 22.09 -7.99 16.36
N ALA A 150 21.41 -8.67 15.43
CA ALA A 150 21.21 -10.12 15.52
C ALA A 150 22.55 -10.87 15.51
N LEU A 151 23.49 -10.49 14.63
CA LEU A 151 24.83 -11.07 14.56
C LEU A 151 25.66 -10.80 15.82
N ILE A 152 25.59 -9.58 16.37
CA ILE A 152 26.23 -9.25 17.65
C ILE A 152 25.65 -10.12 18.76
N GLY A 153 24.32 -10.28 18.82
CA GLY A 153 23.64 -11.12 19.80
C GLY A 153 24.07 -12.59 19.72
N ILE A 154 24.10 -13.16 18.51
CA ILE A 154 24.57 -14.54 18.28
C ILE A 154 26.04 -14.68 18.71
N SER A 155 26.88 -13.68 18.38
CA SER A 155 28.29 -13.70 18.74
C SER A 155 28.49 -13.66 20.26
N LEU A 156 27.74 -12.82 20.99
CA LEU A 156 27.77 -12.76 22.45
C LEU A 156 27.31 -14.08 23.09
N ILE A 157 26.25 -14.71 22.55
CA ILE A 157 25.80 -16.03 23.00
C ILE A 157 26.93 -17.05 22.82
N TYR A 158 27.60 -17.08 21.67
CA TYR A 158 28.74 -17.96 21.45
C TYR A 158 29.88 -17.68 22.43
N LEU A 159 30.22 -16.41 22.66
CA LEU A 159 31.33 -16.00 23.53
C LEU A 159 31.09 -16.35 25.00
N VAL A 160 29.84 -16.37 25.46
CA VAL A 160 29.50 -16.71 26.85
C VAL A 160 29.17 -18.20 27.00
N CYS A 161 28.29 -18.74 26.15
CA CYS A 161 27.79 -20.09 26.29
C CYS A 161 28.82 -21.15 25.86
N TYR A 162 29.67 -20.87 24.87
CA TYR A 162 30.64 -21.84 24.38
C TYR A 162 31.76 -22.12 25.41
N PRO A 163 32.40 -21.09 26.02
CA PRO A 163 33.35 -21.33 27.10
C PRO A 163 32.69 -21.94 28.34
N TYR A 164 31.48 -21.49 28.71
CA TYR A 164 30.74 -22.07 29.81
C TYR A 164 30.46 -23.57 29.60
N TYR A 165 30.00 -23.95 28.40
CA TYR A 165 29.80 -25.35 28.02
C TYR A 165 31.10 -26.15 28.12
N PHE A 166 32.22 -25.60 27.62
CA PHE A 166 33.52 -26.26 27.67
C PHE A 166 34.05 -26.43 29.10
N VAL A 167 33.93 -25.41 29.94
CA VAL A 167 34.31 -25.45 31.37
C VAL A 167 33.44 -26.46 32.12
N LYS A 168 32.12 -26.42 31.92
CA LYS A 168 31.19 -27.39 32.50
C LYS A 168 31.57 -28.81 32.08
N ARG A 169 31.79 -29.06 30.79
CA ARG A 169 32.19 -30.38 30.29
C ARG A 169 33.50 -30.86 30.92
N LYS A 170 34.53 -30.03 31.01
CA LYS A 170 35.80 -30.38 31.68
C LYS A 170 35.66 -30.65 33.19
N LEU A 171 34.74 -29.97 33.87
CA LEU A 171 34.49 -30.19 35.30
C LEU A 171 33.73 -31.48 35.57
N PHE A 172 32.83 -31.89 34.66
CA PHE A 172 32.02 -33.09 34.81
C PHE A 172 32.63 -34.35 34.17
N ASP A 173 33.57 -34.23 33.22
CA ASP A 173 34.35 -35.35 32.68
C ASP A 173 35.51 -35.80 33.62
N ASN A 174 35.78 -35.05 34.70
CA ASN A 174 36.81 -35.33 35.72
C ASN A 174 36.22 -35.88 37.06
N ILE A 175 34.96 -36.28 37.07
CA ILE A 175 34.28 -37.01 38.16
C ILE A 175 33.98 -38.42 37.65
#